data_AF-A0A1G3XT97-F1
#
_entry.id   AF-A0A1G3XT97-F1
#
_cell.length_a   1.000
_cell.length_b   1.000
_cell.length_c   1.000
_cell.angle_alpha   90.00
_cell.angle_beta   90.00
_cell.angle_gamma   90.00
#
_symmetry.space_group_name_H-M   'P 1'
#
loop_
_entity.id
_entity.type
_entity.pdbx_description
1 polymer ?
#
loop_
_entity_poly.entity_id
_entity_poly.type
_entity_poly.pdbx_seq_one_letter_code
_entity_poly.pdbx_strand_id
1 'polypeptide(L)'
;KQLIGRRTLLESHMFPVTTYVATGLYNLHEIGYEALREVTESAPPEEIGRLGRRFLSRINQKTHFSIILGYLVGREQRLMDEDEYSTLGEDDAEQTRFMLNFFHKAVSNYRSDGKLFVADGNGSIPILPEEALEGLNVSMFSIDEEARVSLRRMMALLQAYLFLSNCESRGNVFSHGPYGKNNLIIREFTSLKSGPLADYLEISPPVKNLAVVLGLGGMKPTLDEVGTLYVDPPDYMDHVENIGLFTTSGSKIEPLPPSIISDVSQFAQRAQKALFYQAAKLDDRQKIIAGALQYSNLFPYYEAVGEPDAFTPHLGKRCQEIDLPKMISLRIHPFFNKFGEKPNLFTPLENKER
;
A
#
# COMPACT_ATOMS: atom_id res chain seq x y z
N LYS A 1 -2.76 6.04 19.79
CA LYS A 1 -1.67 6.92 20.30
C LYS A 1 -0.27 6.55 19.78
N GLN A 2 0.21 5.30 19.86
CA GLN A 2 1.59 4.94 19.47
C GLN A 2 1.87 4.92 17.95
N LEU A 3 0.86 4.75 17.08
CA LEU A 3 1.09 4.60 15.64
C LEU A 3 1.43 5.91 14.90
N ILE A 4 0.96 7.06 15.39
CA ILE A 4 1.10 8.35 14.71
C ILE A 4 2.34 9.11 15.22
N GLY A 5 2.55 9.18 16.54
CA GLY A 5 3.69 9.90 17.14
C GLY A 5 5.07 9.28 16.89
N ARG A 6 5.15 8.01 16.46
CA ARG A 6 6.42 7.38 16.03
C ARG A 6 6.66 7.45 14.52
N ARG A 7 5.69 7.91 13.71
CA ARG A 7 5.76 7.93 12.23
C ARG A 7 5.75 9.34 11.63
N THR A 8 5.52 10.39 12.41
CA THR A 8 5.30 11.76 11.89
C THR A 8 6.55 12.47 11.37
N LEU A 9 7.75 11.97 11.67
CA LEU A 9 9.02 12.46 11.11
C LEU A 9 9.77 11.28 10.47
N LEU A 10 9.30 10.81 9.32
CA LEU A 10 10.10 9.97 8.44
C LEU A 10 11.08 10.89 7.70
N GLU A 11 12.18 11.24 8.33
CA GLU A 11 13.27 11.93 7.66
C GLU A 11 14.11 10.90 6.91
N SER A 12 14.11 11.00 5.58
CA SER A 12 15.03 10.27 4.74
C SER A 12 16.05 11.22 4.13
N HIS A 13 17.28 10.74 4.04
CA HIS A 13 18.35 11.43 3.33
C HIS A 13 18.23 11.32 1.80
N MET A 14 17.44 10.37 1.29
CA MET A 14 17.32 10.13 -0.15
C MET A 14 16.11 10.83 -0.75
N PHE A 15 14.93 10.68 -0.14
CA PHE A 15 13.70 11.30 -0.59
C PHE A 15 13.13 12.24 0.47
N PRO A 16 12.58 13.41 0.08
CA PRO A 16 11.91 14.31 1.02
C PRO A 16 10.50 13.79 1.32
N VAL A 17 10.41 12.74 2.16
CA VAL A 17 9.19 11.96 2.41
C VAL A 17 8.00 12.82 2.75
N THR A 18 8.11 13.61 3.81
CA THR A 18 6.99 14.45 4.25
C THR A 18 6.55 15.45 3.17
N THR A 19 7.51 15.99 2.39
CA THR A 19 7.22 16.91 1.31
C THR A 19 6.43 16.23 0.19
N TYR A 20 6.91 15.09 -0.31
CA TYR A 20 6.26 14.42 -1.42
C TYR A 20 4.92 13.80 -1.01
N VAL A 21 4.79 13.35 0.24
CA VAL A 21 3.51 12.84 0.76
C VAL A 21 2.49 13.96 0.72
N ALA A 22 2.80 15.11 1.33
CA ALA A 22 1.90 16.26 1.33
C ALA A 22 1.46 16.68 -0.09
N THR A 23 2.42 16.76 -1.02
CA THR A 23 2.13 17.04 -2.45
C THR A 23 1.24 15.97 -3.08
N GLY A 24 1.51 14.69 -2.82
CA GLY A 24 0.69 13.58 -3.31
C GLY A 24 -0.74 13.62 -2.78
N LEU A 25 -0.94 14.05 -1.54
CA LEU A 25 -2.28 14.17 -0.94
C LEU A 25 -3.07 15.34 -1.53
N TYR A 26 -2.44 16.51 -1.75
CA TYR A 26 -3.08 17.58 -2.55
C TYR A 26 -3.48 17.08 -3.92
N ASN A 27 -2.57 16.38 -4.60
CA ASN A 27 -2.82 15.85 -5.93
C ASN A 27 -4.02 14.89 -5.94
N LEU A 28 -4.04 13.96 -4.99
CA LEU A 28 -5.10 12.97 -4.88
C LEU A 28 -6.45 13.62 -4.59
N HIS A 29 -6.49 14.67 -3.78
CA HIS A 29 -7.72 15.44 -3.58
C HIS A 29 -8.15 16.22 -4.83
N GLU A 30 -7.21 16.66 -5.68
CA GLU A 30 -7.52 17.28 -6.98
C GLU A 30 -8.14 16.30 -7.98
N ILE A 31 -7.49 15.16 -8.21
CA ILE A 31 -7.81 14.28 -9.34
C ILE A 31 -8.65 13.06 -8.93
N GLY A 32 -8.69 12.73 -7.64
CA GLY A 32 -9.20 11.45 -7.16
C GLY A 32 -10.68 11.23 -7.43
N TYR A 33 -11.49 12.28 -7.31
CA TYR A 33 -12.92 12.20 -7.59
C TYR A 33 -13.19 11.86 -9.06
N GLU A 34 -12.68 12.66 -10.00
CA GLU A 34 -12.95 12.45 -11.43
C GLU A 34 -12.41 11.11 -11.92
N ALA A 35 -11.20 10.74 -11.50
CA ALA A 35 -10.61 9.46 -11.91
C ALA A 35 -11.39 8.25 -11.37
N LEU A 36 -11.86 8.28 -10.13
CA LEU A 36 -12.71 7.19 -9.62
C LEU A 36 -14.12 7.24 -10.20
N ARG A 37 -14.66 8.42 -10.52
CA ARG A 37 -15.94 8.56 -11.23
C ARG A 37 -15.87 7.90 -12.60
N GLU A 38 -14.81 8.14 -13.35
CA GLU A 38 -14.53 7.49 -14.64
C GLU A 38 -14.45 5.97 -14.49
N VAL A 39 -13.67 5.45 -13.54
CA VAL A 39 -13.60 4.00 -13.28
C VAL A 39 -14.99 3.42 -12.97
N THR A 40 -15.86 4.17 -12.29
CA THR A 40 -17.22 3.71 -11.98
C THR A 40 -18.17 3.68 -13.17
N GLU A 41 -17.83 4.30 -14.29
CA GLU A 41 -18.55 4.13 -15.56
C GLU A 41 -18.35 2.72 -16.13
N SER A 42 -17.16 2.13 -15.93
CA SER A 42 -16.84 0.77 -16.39
C SER A 42 -17.26 -0.32 -15.40
N ALA A 43 -17.15 -0.09 -14.09
CA ALA A 43 -17.60 -1.05 -13.08
C ALA A 43 -18.05 -0.38 -11.77
N PRO A 44 -19.18 -0.80 -11.15
CA PRO A 44 -19.61 -0.23 -9.88
C PRO A 44 -18.58 -0.52 -8.76
N PRO A 45 -18.51 0.32 -7.70
CA PRO A 45 -17.55 0.15 -6.60
C PRO A 45 -17.57 -1.25 -5.96
N GLU A 46 -18.75 -1.85 -5.85
CA GLU A 46 -18.93 -3.22 -5.35
C GLU A 46 -18.19 -4.26 -6.20
N GLU A 47 -18.19 -4.09 -7.53
CA GLU A 47 -17.47 -5.00 -8.44
C GLU A 47 -15.96 -4.76 -8.39
N ILE A 48 -15.52 -3.50 -8.32
CA ILE A 48 -14.10 -3.16 -8.12
C ILE A 48 -13.54 -3.81 -6.85
N GLY A 49 -14.31 -3.80 -5.77
CA GLY A 49 -13.97 -4.52 -4.54
C GLY A 49 -13.78 -6.02 -4.77
N ARG A 50 -14.72 -6.66 -5.48
CA ARG A 50 -14.64 -8.09 -5.81
C ARG A 50 -13.47 -8.44 -6.72
N LEU A 51 -13.13 -7.58 -7.69
CA LEU A 51 -11.95 -7.74 -8.56
C LEU A 51 -10.63 -7.74 -7.75
N GLY A 52 -10.64 -7.11 -6.57
CA GLY A 52 -9.55 -7.16 -5.60
C GLY A 52 -9.42 -8.48 -4.84
N ARG A 53 -10.46 -9.33 -4.79
CA ARG A 53 -10.49 -10.62 -4.07
C ARG A 53 -9.73 -11.72 -4.81
N ARG A 54 -8.50 -11.43 -5.21
CA ARG A 54 -7.63 -12.38 -5.89
C ARG A 54 -6.20 -12.20 -5.45
N PHE A 55 -5.48 -13.30 -5.57
CA PHE A 55 -4.06 -13.38 -5.28
C PHE A 55 -3.27 -12.38 -6.14
N LEU A 56 -2.34 -11.67 -5.52
CA LEU A 56 -1.42 -10.70 -6.14
C LEU A 56 -2.12 -9.54 -6.84
N SER A 57 -3.31 -9.15 -6.36
CA SER A 57 -4.02 -7.96 -6.81
C SER A 57 -3.38 -6.67 -6.29
N ARG A 58 -3.31 -5.64 -7.15
CA ARG A 58 -2.94 -4.28 -6.74
C ARG A 58 -4.08 -3.52 -6.07
N ILE A 59 -5.32 -3.99 -6.25
CA ILE A 59 -6.47 -3.56 -5.46
C ILE A 59 -6.53 -4.41 -4.19
N ASN A 60 -6.24 -3.79 -3.06
CA ASN A 60 -6.23 -4.40 -1.74
C ASN A 60 -6.64 -3.40 -0.65
N GLN A 61 -6.74 -3.84 0.62
CA GLN A 61 -7.15 -3.01 1.76
C GLN A 61 -6.36 -1.70 1.80
N LYS A 62 -5.03 -1.79 1.67
CA LYS A 62 -4.13 -0.63 1.69
C LYS A 62 -4.45 0.35 0.58
N THR A 63 -4.70 -0.14 -0.64
CA THR A 63 -5.05 0.71 -1.79
C THR A 63 -6.32 1.51 -1.49
N HIS A 64 -7.41 0.85 -1.08
CA HIS A 64 -8.66 1.54 -0.73
C HIS A 64 -8.49 2.52 0.44
N PHE A 65 -7.84 2.07 1.51
CA PHE A 65 -7.63 2.89 2.71
C PHE A 65 -6.75 4.12 2.42
N SER A 66 -5.66 3.94 1.68
CA SER A 66 -4.73 5.05 1.37
C SER A 66 -5.38 6.10 0.47
N ILE A 67 -6.26 5.68 -0.44
CA ILE A 67 -6.94 6.62 -1.35
C ILE A 67 -7.97 7.46 -0.61
N ILE A 68 -8.83 6.85 0.22
CA ILE A 68 -9.80 7.65 0.99
C ILE A 68 -9.10 8.53 2.03
N LEU A 69 -8.11 8.00 2.75
CA LEU A 69 -7.36 8.76 3.74
C LEU A 69 -6.61 9.90 3.06
N GLY A 70 -5.96 9.62 1.94
CA GLY A 70 -5.18 10.61 1.22
C GLY A 70 -6.04 11.72 0.62
N TYR A 71 -7.21 11.39 0.07
CA TYR A 71 -8.18 12.39 -0.41
C TYR A 71 -8.65 13.30 0.73
N LEU A 72 -9.07 12.72 1.86
CA LEU A 72 -9.56 13.49 3.02
C LEU A 72 -8.46 14.36 3.65
N VAL A 73 -7.23 13.85 3.75
CA VAL A 73 -6.11 14.64 4.27
C VAL A 73 -5.73 15.75 3.29
N GLY A 74 -5.71 15.49 1.98
CA GLY A 74 -5.50 16.52 0.96
C GLY A 74 -6.54 17.63 1.03
N ARG A 75 -7.80 17.27 1.30
CA ARG A 75 -8.89 18.21 1.56
C ARG A 75 -8.65 19.07 2.80
N GLU A 76 -8.27 18.46 3.92
CA GLU A 76 -7.93 19.20 5.15
C GLU A 76 -6.71 20.11 4.97
N GLN A 77 -5.72 19.69 4.17
CA GLN A 77 -4.60 20.56 3.80
C GLN A 77 -5.08 21.81 3.04
N ARG A 78 -6.00 21.67 2.08
CA ARG A 78 -6.57 22.81 1.35
C ARG A 78 -7.37 23.75 2.25
N LEU A 79 -8.22 23.19 3.10
CA LEU A 79 -9.01 23.99 4.05
C LEU A 79 -8.13 24.80 4.99
N MET A 80 -7.00 24.25 5.42
CA MET A 80 -6.04 24.95 6.28
C MET A 80 -5.29 26.07 5.54
N ASP A 81 -5.20 26.01 4.21
CA ASP A 81 -4.49 27.00 3.42
C ASP A 81 -5.36 28.18 3.00
N GLU A 82 -6.65 27.92 2.82
CA GLU A 82 -7.62 28.91 2.34
C GLU A 82 -8.24 29.71 3.50
N ASP A 83 -7.82 29.45 4.75
CA ASP A 83 -8.23 30.10 6.01
C ASP A 83 -9.76 30.16 6.26
N GLU A 84 -10.57 29.50 5.44
CA GLU A 84 -12.03 29.48 5.53
C GLU A 84 -12.62 28.11 5.15
N TYR A 85 -13.35 27.50 6.09
CA TYR A 85 -14.11 26.25 5.84
C TYR A 85 -15.21 26.39 4.77
N SER A 86 -15.60 27.63 4.44
CA SER A 86 -16.66 27.97 3.48
C SER A 86 -16.24 27.97 2.02
N THR A 87 -14.94 27.84 1.70
CA THR A 87 -14.45 28.05 0.32
C THR A 87 -14.66 26.86 -0.60
N LEU A 88 -14.76 25.63 -0.07
CA LEU A 88 -14.83 24.44 -0.91
C LEU A 88 -16.19 24.20 -1.59
N GLY A 89 -17.22 24.99 -1.29
CA GLY A 89 -18.50 24.98 -2.02
C GLY A 89 -19.29 23.66 -1.91
N GLU A 90 -20.45 23.61 -2.59
CA GLU A 90 -21.31 22.42 -2.61
C GLU A 90 -20.68 21.24 -3.37
N ASP A 91 -19.94 21.52 -4.45
CA ASP A 91 -19.29 20.52 -5.29
C ASP A 91 -18.31 19.64 -4.48
N ASP A 92 -17.49 20.21 -3.60
CA ASP A 92 -16.56 19.44 -2.75
C ASP A 92 -17.30 18.50 -1.79
N ALA A 93 -18.44 18.93 -1.25
CA ALA A 93 -19.23 18.09 -0.36
C ALA A 93 -19.82 16.89 -1.12
N GLU A 94 -20.26 17.08 -2.37
CA GLU A 94 -20.73 16.00 -3.23
C GLU A 94 -19.61 15.04 -3.63
N GLN A 95 -18.45 15.57 -4.02
CA GLN A 95 -17.27 14.76 -4.33
C GLN A 95 -16.81 13.95 -3.12
N THR A 96 -16.75 14.56 -1.94
CA THR A 96 -16.39 13.89 -0.69
C THR A 96 -17.38 12.77 -0.37
N ARG A 97 -18.69 13.01 -0.55
CA ARG A 97 -19.72 11.98 -0.37
C ARG A 97 -19.53 10.83 -1.35
N PHE A 98 -19.20 11.11 -2.61
CA PHE A 98 -18.88 10.08 -3.59
C PHE A 98 -17.68 9.24 -3.15
N MET A 99 -16.57 9.87 -2.75
CA MET A 99 -15.35 9.18 -2.33
C MET A 99 -15.59 8.26 -1.12
N LEU A 100 -16.35 8.73 -0.13
CA LEU A 100 -16.74 7.93 1.05
C LEU A 100 -17.64 6.74 0.67
N ASN A 101 -18.62 6.97 -0.22
CA ASN A 101 -19.50 5.90 -0.71
C ASN A 101 -18.75 4.87 -1.54
N PHE A 102 -17.83 5.31 -2.41
CA PHE A 102 -16.94 4.43 -3.17
C PHE A 102 -16.14 3.54 -2.22
N PHE A 103 -15.45 4.14 -1.24
CA PHE A 103 -14.66 3.41 -0.25
C PHE A 103 -15.51 2.38 0.50
N HIS A 104 -16.66 2.80 1.03
CA HIS A 104 -17.57 1.93 1.77
C HIS A 104 -17.98 0.70 0.94
N LYS A 105 -18.46 0.93 -0.28
CA LYS A 105 -18.96 -0.13 -1.17
C LYS A 105 -17.84 -1.04 -1.67
N ALA A 106 -16.70 -0.48 -2.04
CA ALA A 106 -15.57 -1.26 -2.52
C ALA A 106 -14.95 -2.13 -1.42
N VAL A 107 -14.71 -1.58 -0.22
CA VAL A 107 -14.06 -2.34 0.85
C VAL A 107 -14.98 -3.42 1.43
N SER A 108 -16.26 -3.11 1.65
CA SER A 108 -17.23 -4.13 2.11
C SER A 108 -17.41 -5.28 1.12
N ASN A 109 -17.18 -5.04 -0.18
CA ASN A 109 -17.18 -6.08 -1.21
C ASN A 109 -15.79 -6.65 -1.52
N TYR A 110 -14.73 -6.09 -0.98
CA TYR A 110 -13.36 -6.61 -1.04
C TYR A 110 -13.10 -7.60 0.10
N ARG A 111 -13.51 -7.29 1.33
CA ARG A 111 -13.30 -8.20 2.48
C ARG A 111 -14.42 -9.21 2.58
N SER A 112 -14.09 -10.49 2.80
CA SER A 112 -15.08 -11.56 2.95
C SER A 112 -15.99 -11.38 4.18
N ASP A 113 -15.54 -10.61 5.17
CA ASP A 113 -16.30 -10.30 6.38
C ASP A 113 -17.12 -9.00 6.29
N GLY A 114 -17.09 -8.29 5.16
CA GLY A 114 -17.86 -7.07 4.92
C GLY A 114 -17.41 -5.85 5.74
N LYS A 115 -16.35 -5.96 6.54
CA LYS A 115 -15.88 -4.86 7.41
C LYS A 115 -15.17 -3.79 6.61
N LEU A 116 -15.07 -2.57 7.15
CA LEU A 116 -14.38 -1.46 6.51
C LEU A 116 -12.95 -1.33 7.02
N PHE A 117 -12.76 -1.47 8.33
CA PHE A 117 -11.47 -1.32 8.99
C PHE A 117 -10.97 -2.66 9.51
N VAL A 118 -9.65 -2.83 9.48
CA VAL A 118 -8.95 -4.00 10.01
C VAL A 118 -9.11 -4.10 11.53
N ALA A 119 -9.25 -2.96 12.21
CA ALA A 119 -9.55 -2.92 13.64
C ALA A 119 -10.88 -3.60 13.99
N ASP A 120 -11.92 -3.38 13.18
CA ASP A 120 -13.23 -4.06 13.35
C ASP A 120 -13.09 -5.58 13.13
N GLY A 121 -12.09 -5.97 12.35
CA GLY A 121 -11.69 -7.35 12.03
C GLY A 121 -10.80 -8.02 13.07
N ASN A 122 -10.55 -7.41 14.23
CA ASN A 122 -9.55 -7.89 15.20
C ASN A 122 -8.16 -8.11 14.58
N GLY A 123 -7.75 -7.24 13.66
CA GLY A 123 -6.45 -7.38 13.00
C GLY A 123 -6.44 -8.35 11.83
N SER A 124 -7.59 -8.81 11.33
CA SER A 124 -7.67 -9.70 10.16
C SER A 124 -8.09 -8.97 8.89
N ILE A 125 -7.68 -9.52 7.74
CA ILE A 125 -8.00 -9.10 6.37
C ILE A 125 -8.33 -10.37 5.56
N PRO A 126 -9.51 -10.98 5.75
CA PRO A 126 -9.91 -12.17 5.01
C PRO A 126 -10.42 -11.76 3.62
N ILE A 127 -9.78 -12.25 2.55
CA ILE A 127 -10.17 -11.94 1.17
C ILE A 127 -10.32 -13.17 0.27
N LEU A 128 -9.67 -14.28 0.62
CA LEU A 128 -9.73 -15.52 -0.14
C LEU A 128 -10.81 -16.45 0.42
N PRO A 129 -11.51 -17.21 -0.45
CA PRO A 129 -12.44 -18.26 -0.03
C PRO A 129 -11.67 -19.50 0.48
N GLU A 130 -12.36 -20.37 1.21
CA GLU A 130 -11.75 -21.55 1.86
C GLU A 130 -11.13 -22.51 0.83
N GLU A 131 -11.79 -22.71 -0.31
CA GLU A 131 -11.32 -23.58 -1.39
C GLU A 131 -9.98 -23.11 -1.98
N ALA A 132 -9.77 -21.79 -2.06
CA ALA A 132 -8.49 -21.23 -2.50
C ALA A 132 -7.38 -21.52 -1.47
N LEU A 133 -7.70 -21.43 -0.18
CA LEU A 133 -6.74 -21.72 0.90
C LEU A 133 -6.36 -23.20 0.96
N GLU A 134 -7.31 -24.09 0.73
CA GLU A 134 -7.07 -25.53 0.63
C GLU A 134 -6.08 -25.85 -0.51
N GLY A 135 -6.29 -25.24 -1.69
CA GLY A 135 -5.38 -25.38 -2.83
C GLY A 135 -3.96 -24.89 -2.54
N LEU A 136 -3.81 -23.81 -1.76
CA LEU A 136 -2.49 -23.33 -1.32
C LEU A 136 -1.81 -24.35 -0.40
N ASN A 137 -2.52 -24.87 0.61
CA ASN A 137 -1.98 -25.82 1.59
C ASN A 137 -1.38 -27.07 0.94
N VAL A 138 -1.98 -27.58 -0.15
CA VAL A 138 -1.46 -28.76 -0.88
C VAL A 138 -0.06 -28.52 -1.47
N SER A 139 0.26 -27.27 -1.81
CA SER A 139 1.55 -26.91 -2.42
C SER A 139 2.56 -26.35 -1.41
N MET A 140 2.21 -26.34 -0.12
CA MET A 140 3.11 -25.89 0.95
C MET A 140 4.07 -27.00 1.36
N PHE A 141 5.27 -26.61 1.78
CA PHE A 141 6.31 -27.52 2.21
C PHE A 141 6.95 -27.04 3.51
N SER A 142 7.44 -28.00 4.31
CA SER A 142 8.24 -27.71 5.49
C SER A 142 9.62 -27.20 5.08
N ILE A 143 10.20 -26.32 5.91
CA ILE A 143 11.53 -25.76 5.67
C ILE A 143 12.48 -26.04 6.81
N ASP A 144 13.70 -26.40 6.43
CA ASP A 144 14.84 -26.48 7.33
C ASP A 144 15.38 -25.07 7.67
N GLU A 145 16.37 -25.02 8.56
CA GLU A 145 16.96 -23.75 9.01
C GLU A 145 17.65 -22.97 7.88
N GLU A 146 18.31 -23.66 6.94
CA GLU A 146 19.01 -23.01 5.83
C GLU A 146 18.02 -22.33 4.87
N ALA A 147 16.92 -23.01 4.55
CA ALA A 147 15.82 -22.48 3.77
C ALA A 147 15.12 -21.32 4.49
N ARG A 148 14.93 -21.40 5.82
CA ARG A 148 14.38 -20.28 6.63
C ARG A 148 15.24 -19.03 6.54
N VAL A 149 16.56 -19.18 6.72
CA VAL A 149 17.52 -18.06 6.61
C VAL A 149 17.48 -17.46 5.21
N SER A 150 17.46 -18.30 4.18
CA SER A 150 17.39 -17.87 2.78
C SER A 150 16.10 -17.14 2.45
N LEU A 151 14.94 -17.64 2.93
CA LEU A 151 13.64 -17.01 2.76
C LEU A 151 13.57 -15.66 3.48
N ARG A 152 14.02 -15.60 4.75
CA ARG A 152 14.09 -14.37 5.54
C ARG A 152 14.90 -13.30 4.79
N ARG A 153 16.05 -13.70 4.25
CA ARG A 153 16.93 -12.82 3.46
C ARG A 153 16.28 -12.37 2.15
N MET A 154 15.66 -13.27 1.40
CA MET A 154 14.95 -12.96 0.16
C MET A 154 13.86 -11.91 0.40
N MET A 155 12.99 -12.13 1.40
CA MET A 155 11.91 -11.20 1.72
C MET A 155 12.44 -9.82 2.14
N ALA A 156 13.51 -9.78 2.93
CA ALA A 156 14.14 -8.53 3.34
C ALA A 156 14.73 -7.74 2.16
N LEU A 157 15.46 -8.42 1.27
CA LEU A 157 16.03 -7.82 0.06
C LEU A 157 14.95 -7.31 -0.88
N LEU A 158 13.90 -8.11 -1.11
CA LEU A 158 12.79 -7.75 -1.98
C LEU A 158 12.02 -6.55 -1.42
N GLN A 159 11.78 -6.53 -0.10
CA GLN A 159 11.17 -5.39 0.57
C GLN A 159 12.03 -4.13 0.44
N ALA A 160 13.34 -4.22 0.65
CA ALA A 160 14.24 -3.07 0.57
C ALA A 160 14.33 -2.50 -0.87
N TYR A 161 14.42 -3.39 -1.86
CA TYR A 161 14.33 -3.02 -3.27
C TYR A 161 13.02 -2.32 -3.60
N LEU A 162 11.87 -2.92 -3.26
CA LEU A 162 10.57 -2.33 -3.58
C LEU A 162 10.31 -1.03 -2.82
N PHE A 163 10.81 -0.91 -1.59
CA PHE A 163 10.76 0.33 -0.83
C PHE A 163 11.46 1.45 -1.60
N LEU A 164 12.67 1.21 -2.08
CA LEU A 164 13.41 2.18 -2.90
C LEU A 164 12.72 2.46 -4.25
N SER A 165 12.27 1.42 -4.96
CA SER A 165 11.59 1.54 -6.26
C SER A 165 10.31 2.39 -6.19
N ASN A 166 9.67 2.40 -5.01
CA ASN A 166 8.46 3.16 -4.74
C ASN A 166 8.74 4.43 -3.90
N CYS A 167 9.93 5.02 -4.07
CA CYS A 167 10.33 6.28 -3.42
C CYS A 167 10.17 6.23 -1.89
N GLU A 168 10.60 5.15 -1.26
CA GLU A 168 10.50 4.89 0.18
C GLU A 168 9.06 4.75 0.70
N SER A 169 8.19 4.18 -0.13
CA SER A 169 6.85 3.74 0.24
C SER A 169 6.70 2.23 0.12
N ARG A 170 5.71 1.67 0.83
CA ARG A 170 5.39 0.24 0.76
C ARG A 170 4.34 -0.08 -0.32
N GLY A 171 4.33 0.64 -1.44
CA GLY A 171 3.28 0.53 -2.48
C GLY A 171 3.02 -0.90 -2.96
N ASN A 172 4.08 -1.68 -3.16
CA ASN A 172 4.02 -3.00 -3.80
C ASN A 172 4.18 -4.18 -2.83
N VAL A 173 4.08 -3.91 -1.53
CA VAL A 173 4.12 -4.94 -0.48
C VAL A 173 2.82 -4.90 0.31
N PHE A 174 2.15 -6.03 0.44
CA PHE A 174 0.92 -6.13 1.20
C PHE A 174 0.86 -7.49 1.91
N SER A 175 0.17 -7.56 3.04
CA SER A 175 -0.08 -8.84 3.71
C SER A 175 -1.53 -8.91 4.13
N HIS A 176 -2.09 -10.11 4.05
CA HIS A 176 -3.48 -10.38 4.39
C HIS A 176 -3.62 -11.78 5.06
N GLY A 177 -4.79 -12.02 5.65
CA GLY A 177 -5.00 -13.06 6.67
C GLY A 177 -5.21 -12.44 8.06
N PRO A 178 -4.90 -13.13 9.18
CA PRO A 178 -4.68 -14.56 9.22
C PRO A 178 -5.87 -15.36 8.68
N TYR A 179 -5.57 -16.52 8.13
CA TYR A 179 -6.59 -17.49 7.71
C TYR A 179 -6.54 -18.78 8.52
N GLY A 180 -7.73 -19.31 8.79
CA GLY A 180 -7.92 -20.62 9.40
C GLY A 180 -7.26 -20.75 10.78
N LYS A 181 -7.18 -22.01 11.24
CA LYS A 181 -6.59 -22.34 12.54
C LYS A 181 -5.05 -22.30 12.55
N ASN A 182 -4.43 -22.39 11.38
CA ASN A 182 -2.97 -22.41 11.22
C ASN A 182 -2.36 -21.00 11.09
N ASN A 183 -3.19 -19.96 11.26
CA ASN A 183 -2.78 -18.55 11.14
C ASN A 183 -1.99 -18.27 9.86
N LEU A 184 -2.51 -18.71 8.71
CA LEU A 184 -1.82 -18.49 7.45
C LEU A 184 -1.77 -16.99 7.16
N ILE A 185 -0.57 -16.46 6.95
CA ILE A 185 -0.33 -15.10 6.48
C ILE A 185 0.18 -15.18 5.05
N ILE A 186 -0.47 -14.44 4.15
CA ILE A 186 -0.05 -14.33 2.77
C ILE A 186 0.61 -12.96 2.61
N ARG A 187 1.89 -12.98 2.26
CA ARG A 187 2.68 -11.78 2.00
C ARG A 187 2.91 -11.64 0.50
N GLU A 188 2.35 -10.58 -0.06
CA GLU A 188 2.33 -10.32 -1.48
C GLU A 188 3.33 -9.23 -1.87
N PHE A 189 4.11 -9.52 -2.90
CA PHE A 189 5.02 -8.62 -3.59
C PHE A 189 4.52 -8.46 -5.02
N THR A 190 3.76 -7.40 -5.27
CA THR A 190 3.08 -7.17 -6.54
C THR A 190 3.95 -6.35 -7.49
N SER A 191 3.84 -6.60 -8.79
CA SER A 191 4.51 -5.85 -9.86
C SER A 191 6.00 -5.56 -9.58
N LEU A 192 6.83 -6.61 -9.56
CA LEU A 192 8.24 -6.56 -9.17
C LEU A 192 9.11 -5.61 -10.02
N LYS A 193 8.62 -5.17 -11.18
CA LYS A 193 9.20 -4.09 -11.98
C LYS A 193 8.14 -3.04 -12.25
N SER A 194 7.89 -2.19 -11.26
CA SER A 194 6.96 -1.07 -11.37
C SER A 194 7.26 0.02 -10.32
N GLY A 195 6.57 1.14 -10.45
CA GLY A 195 6.78 2.33 -9.63
C GLY A 195 7.59 3.39 -10.37
N PRO A 196 7.74 4.58 -9.77
CA PRO A 196 8.30 5.77 -10.44
C PRO A 196 9.74 5.61 -10.96
N LEU A 197 10.48 4.64 -10.42
CA LEU A 197 11.87 4.39 -10.80
C LEU A 197 12.06 3.16 -11.69
N ALA A 198 10.98 2.45 -12.04
CA ALA A 198 11.06 1.16 -12.72
C ALA A 198 11.69 1.24 -14.12
N ASP A 199 11.51 2.36 -14.83
CA ASP A 199 12.05 2.58 -16.17
C ASP A 199 13.58 2.68 -16.17
N TYR A 200 14.19 3.00 -15.03
CA TYR A 200 15.65 2.98 -14.89
C TYR A 200 16.23 1.58 -14.67
N LEU A 201 15.39 0.56 -14.56
CA LEU A 201 15.80 -0.81 -14.33
C LEU A 201 15.90 -1.59 -15.65
N GLU A 202 17.13 -1.84 -16.11
CA GLU A 202 17.38 -2.62 -17.33
C GLU A 202 17.20 -4.13 -17.15
N ILE A 203 17.18 -4.60 -15.90
CA ILE A 203 17.05 -6.02 -15.58
C ILE A 203 15.58 -6.39 -15.37
N SER A 204 15.23 -7.65 -15.67
CA SER A 204 13.88 -8.18 -15.47
C SER A 204 13.84 -9.11 -14.25
N PRO A 205 12.75 -9.06 -13.46
CA PRO A 205 12.56 -10.01 -12.37
C PRO A 205 12.30 -11.41 -12.93
N PRO A 206 12.63 -12.48 -12.18
CA PRO A 206 12.37 -13.86 -12.61
C PRO A 206 10.87 -14.18 -12.68
N VAL A 207 10.03 -13.43 -11.96
CA VAL A 207 8.56 -13.50 -11.98
C VAL A 207 7.98 -12.09 -11.94
N LYS A 208 6.75 -11.89 -12.47
CA LYS A 208 6.08 -10.58 -12.44
C LYS A 208 5.68 -10.18 -11.02
N ASN A 209 5.28 -11.14 -10.22
CA ASN A 209 4.79 -10.99 -8.85
C ASN A 209 5.16 -12.24 -8.04
N LEU A 210 5.15 -12.12 -6.71
CA LEU A 210 5.49 -13.22 -5.81
C LEU A 210 4.61 -13.11 -4.56
N ALA A 211 3.96 -14.20 -4.17
CA ALA A 211 3.42 -14.34 -2.82
C ALA A 211 4.21 -15.37 -2.04
N VAL A 212 4.39 -15.08 -0.76
CA VAL A 212 4.92 -15.99 0.25
C VAL A 212 3.80 -16.28 1.23
N VAL A 213 3.34 -17.53 1.26
CA VAL A 213 2.37 -18.03 2.23
C VAL A 213 3.13 -18.61 3.40
N LEU A 214 2.80 -18.16 4.61
CA LEU A 214 3.47 -18.53 5.85
C LEU A 214 2.46 -19.14 6.82
N GLY A 215 2.66 -20.38 7.25
CA GLY A 215 1.93 -20.96 8.38
C GLY A 215 2.64 -20.64 9.69
N LEU A 216 2.00 -19.83 10.55
CA LEU A 216 2.56 -19.36 11.82
C LEU A 216 1.97 -20.16 12.99
N GLY A 217 2.54 -21.33 13.22
CA GLY A 217 2.11 -22.26 14.28
C GLY A 217 2.20 -21.64 15.67
N GLY A 218 1.13 -21.78 16.46
CA GLY A 218 1.08 -21.32 17.85
C GLY A 218 1.11 -19.80 18.06
N MET A 219 1.12 -19.00 16.99
CA MET A 219 1.15 -17.54 17.05
C MET A 219 -0.25 -16.92 16.92
N LYS A 220 -0.36 -15.62 17.18
CA LYS A 220 -1.60 -14.83 16.94
C LYS A 220 -1.29 -13.57 16.14
N PRO A 221 -1.01 -13.70 14.83
CA PRO A 221 -0.68 -12.56 14.00
C PRO A 221 -1.87 -11.61 13.84
N THR A 222 -1.59 -10.33 13.78
CA THR A 222 -2.56 -9.28 13.44
C THR A 222 -1.97 -8.37 12.36
N LEU A 223 -2.84 -7.65 11.65
CA LEU A 223 -2.49 -6.72 10.59
C LEU A 223 -3.04 -5.32 10.92
N ASP A 224 -2.44 -4.29 10.34
CA ASP A 224 -3.03 -2.94 10.27
C ASP A 224 -3.68 -2.67 8.89
N GLU A 225 -4.29 -1.49 8.74
CA GLU A 225 -4.98 -1.05 7.51
C GLU A 225 -4.12 -1.10 6.25
N VAL A 226 -2.80 -1.05 6.40
CA VAL A 226 -1.86 -1.07 5.28
C VAL A 226 -1.18 -2.43 5.11
N GLY A 227 -1.70 -3.47 5.77
CA GLY A 227 -1.21 -4.85 5.68
C GLY A 227 0.13 -5.06 6.39
N THR A 228 0.46 -4.26 7.41
CA THR A 228 1.65 -4.51 8.24
C THR A 228 1.37 -5.63 9.21
N LEU A 229 2.17 -6.69 9.17
CA LEU A 229 2.10 -7.81 10.10
C LEU A 229 2.69 -7.43 11.47
N TYR A 230 1.94 -7.72 12.52
CA TYR A 230 2.34 -7.69 13.92
C TYR A 230 2.20 -9.08 14.53
N VAL A 231 3.28 -9.56 15.15
CA VAL A 231 3.36 -10.83 15.87
C VAL A 231 4.15 -10.56 17.15
N ASP A 232 3.85 -11.32 18.21
CA ASP A 232 4.62 -11.31 19.45
C ASP A 232 5.11 -12.74 19.75
N PRO A 233 6.44 -12.99 19.76
CA PRO A 233 7.53 -12.07 19.46
C PRO A 233 7.55 -11.60 17.98
N PRO A 234 8.14 -10.43 17.67
CA PRO A 234 8.26 -9.94 16.29
C PRO A 234 9.16 -10.81 15.39
N ASP A 235 10.15 -11.52 15.94
CA ASP A 235 10.91 -12.51 15.18
C ASP A 235 10.13 -13.84 15.14
N TYR A 236 9.18 -13.90 14.20
CA TYR A 236 8.26 -15.03 14.05
C TYR A 236 8.80 -16.13 13.13
N MET A 237 10.00 -15.97 12.55
CA MET A 237 10.51 -16.88 11.52
C MET A 237 10.78 -18.29 12.05
N ASP A 238 11.11 -18.43 13.33
CA ASP A 238 11.32 -19.73 13.99
C ASP A 238 9.99 -20.47 14.27
N HIS A 239 8.86 -19.77 14.11
CA HIS A 239 7.50 -20.30 14.24
C HIS A 239 6.84 -20.58 12.87
N VAL A 240 7.59 -20.47 11.78
CA VAL A 240 7.11 -20.81 10.43
C VAL A 240 7.21 -22.32 10.25
N GLU A 241 6.07 -23.01 10.25
CA GLU A 241 6.00 -24.48 10.14
C GLU A 241 6.00 -24.96 8.68
N ASN A 242 5.39 -24.17 7.80
CA ASN A 242 5.20 -24.47 6.39
C ASN A 242 5.20 -23.17 5.58
N ILE A 243 5.71 -23.27 4.35
CA ILE A 243 5.71 -22.16 3.40
C ILE A 243 5.17 -22.59 2.05
N GLY A 244 4.63 -21.64 1.31
CA GLY A 244 4.38 -21.79 -0.12
C GLY A 244 4.82 -20.55 -0.88
N LEU A 245 5.32 -20.75 -2.08
CA LEU A 245 5.76 -19.69 -2.99
C LEU A 245 4.88 -19.75 -4.23
N PHE A 246 4.33 -18.61 -4.62
CA PHE A 246 3.33 -18.58 -5.69
C PHE A 246 3.47 -17.34 -6.56
N THR A 247 3.10 -17.47 -7.83
CA THR A 247 2.90 -16.38 -8.79
C THR A 247 1.49 -16.48 -9.37
N THR A 248 1.09 -15.50 -10.17
CA THR A 248 -0.12 -15.60 -11.00
C THR A 248 0.18 -15.51 -12.48
N SER A 249 -0.56 -16.30 -13.27
CA SER A 249 -0.66 -16.20 -14.72
C SER A 249 -2.13 -15.98 -15.09
N GLY A 250 -2.50 -14.73 -15.37
CA GLY A 250 -3.91 -14.33 -15.43
C GLY A 250 -4.60 -14.48 -14.07
N SER A 251 -5.69 -15.25 -14.04
CA SER A 251 -6.42 -15.58 -12.80
C SER A 251 -5.91 -16.84 -12.10
N LYS A 252 -4.99 -17.60 -12.72
CA LYS A 252 -4.49 -18.85 -12.17
C LYS A 252 -3.35 -18.60 -11.19
N ILE A 253 -3.45 -19.21 -10.00
CA ILE A 253 -2.38 -19.28 -9.01
C ILE A 253 -1.46 -20.44 -9.39
N GLU A 254 -0.15 -20.16 -9.46
CA GLU A 254 0.85 -21.14 -9.87
C GLU A 254 1.92 -21.29 -8.78
N PRO A 255 2.18 -22.52 -8.29
CA PRO A 255 3.25 -22.75 -7.32
C PRO A 255 4.61 -22.55 -7.97
N LEU A 256 5.55 -22.03 -7.19
CA LEU A 256 6.94 -21.82 -7.60
C LEU A 256 7.85 -22.78 -6.86
N PRO A 257 8.90 -23.31 -7.51
CA PRO A 257 9.87 -24.18 -6.85
C PRO A 257 10.72 -23.39 -5.84
N PRO A 258 11.25 -24.03 -4.77
CA PRO A 258 12.11 -23.36 -3.79
C PRO A 258 13.35 -22.67 -4.38
N SER A 259 13.83 -23.12 -5.55
CA SER A 259 14.96 -22.50 -6.26
C SER A 259 14.73 -21.02 -6.58
N ILE A 260 13.46 -20.58 -6.71
CA ILE A 260 13.11 -19.18 -6.97
C ILE A 260 13.63 -18.21 -5.90
N ILE A 261 13.86 -18.71 -4.66
CA ILE A 261 14.36 -17.90 -3.54
C ILE A 261 15.72 -17.27 -3.89
N SER A 262 16.60 -18.05 -4.51
CA SER A 262 17.94 -17.58 -4.91
C SER A 262 17.83 -16.56 -6.05
N ASP A 263 17.04 -16.86 -7.08
CA ASP A 263 16.88 -16.00 -8.27
C ASP A 263 16.29 -14.64 -7.90
N VAL A 264 15.24 -14.63 -7.06
CA VAL A 264 14.61 -13.39 -6.56
C VAL A 264 15.57 -12.60 -5.68
N SER A 265 16.36 -13.28 -4.82
CA SER A 265 17.35 -12.61 -3.98
C SER A 265 18.44 -11.91 -4.81
N GLN A 266 18.95 -12.58 -5.84
CA GLN A 266 19.96 -12.02 -6.74
C GLN A 266 19.40 -10.85 -7.55
N PHE A 267 18.17 -10.98 -8.07
CA PHE A 267 17.47 -9.89 -8.72
C PHE A 267 17.33 -8.68 -7.80
N ALA A 268 16.77 -8.86 -6.60
CA ALA A 268 16.52 -7.77 -5.66
C ALA A 268 17.82 -7.02 -5.28
N GLN A 269 18.91 -7.74 -5.04
CA GLN A 269 20.22 -7.12 -4.76
C GLN A 269 20.72 -6.25 -5.93
N ARG A 270 20.68 -6.79 -7.15
CA ARG A 270 21.11 -6.05 -8.35
C ARG A 270 20.21 -4.85 -8.62
N ALA A 271 18.90 -5.04 -8.47
CA ALA A 271 17.91 -4.01 -8.72
C ALA A 271 18.02 -2.86 -7.71
N GLN A 272 18.16 -3.19 -6.42
CA GLN A 272 18.37 -2.21 -5.36
C GLN A 272 19.63 -1.38 -5.62
N LYS A 273 20.76 -2.02 -5.96
CA LYS A 273 22.00 -1.32 -6.28
C LYS A 273 21.82 -0.39 -7.49
N ALA A 274 21.20 -0.87 -8.56
CA ALA A 274 20.96 -0.07 -9.76
C ALA A 274 20.08 1.16 -9.46
N LEU A 275 18.96 0.97 -8.77
CA LEU A 275 18.04 2.05 -8.43
C LEU A 275 18.62 3.05 -7.44
N PHE A 276 19.48 2.61 -6.52
CA PHE A 276 20.12 3.53 -5.57
C PHE A 276 20.95 4.59 -6.28
N TYR A 277 21.76 4.18 -7.28
CA TYR A 277 22.53 5.13 -8.09
C TYR A 277 21.65 6.08 -8.90
N GLN A 278 20.48 5.62 -9.35
CA GLN A 278 19.56 6.45 -10.15
C GLN A 278 18.82 7.44 -9.26
N ALA A 279 18.27 6.98 -8.13
CA ALA A 279 17.63 7.83 -7.13
C ALA A 279 18.56 8.93 -6.61
N ALA A 280 19.86 8.64 -6.45
CA ALA A 280 20.86 9.62 -6.04
C ALA A 280 21.12 10.74 -7.07
N LYS A 281 20.84 10.48 -8.36
CA LYS A 281 21.01 11.48 -9.43
C LYS A 281 19.79 12.40 -9.60
N LEU A 282 18.64 12.01 -9.05
CA LEU A 282 17.44 12.84 -9.12
C LEU A 282 17.62 14.10 -8.29
N ASP A 283 17.20 15.23 -8.84
CA ASP A 283 17.10 16.47 -8.07
C ASP A 283 15.90 16.43 -7.09
N ASP A 284 15.86 17.40 -6.18
CA ASP A 284 14.80 17.49 -5.16
C ASP A 284 13.39 17.52 -5.79
N ARG A 285 13.22 18.26 -6.89
CA ARG A 285 11.92 18.40 -7.55
C ARG A 285 11.48 17.07 -8.17
N GLN A 286 12.40 16.37 -8.85
CA GLN A 286 12.15 15.05 -9.43
C GLN A 286 11.78 14.02 -8.36
N LYS A 287 12.48 14.03 -7.23
CA LYS A 287 12.17 13.16 -6.08
C LYS A 287 10.79 13.44 -5.49
N ILE A 288 10.43 14.72 -5.36
CA ILE A 288 9.11 15.12 -4.87
C ILE A 288 8.01 14.66 -5.84
N ILE A 289 8.19 14.89 -7.15
CA ILE A 289 7.21 14.46 -8.14
C ILE A 289 7.08 12.93 -8.15
N ALA A 290 8.19 12.19 -8.18
CA ALA A 290 8.17 10.73 -8.17
C ALA A 290 7.42 10.17 -6.95
N GLY A 291 7.70 10.68 -5.75
CA GLY A 291 6.99 10.29 -4.53
C GLY A 291 5.52 10.73 -4.51
N ALA A 292 5.20 11.92 -4.99
CA ALA A 292 3.83 12.42 -5.05
C ALA A 292 2.96 11.57 -5.98
N LEU A 293 3.46 11.23 -7.17
CA LEU A 293 2.78 10.37 -8.13
C LEU A 293 2.53 8.96 -7.57
N GLN A 294 3.45 8.45 -6.75
CA GLN A 294 3.26 7.18 -6.06
C GLN A 294 2.11 7.24 -5.03
N TYR A 295 1.96 8.35 -4.31
CA TYR A 295 0.92 8.53 -3.28
C TYR A 295 -0.45 8.88 -3.84
N SER A 296 -0.50 9.44 -5.05
CA SER A 296 -1.75 9.74 -5.76
C SER A 296 -2.03 8.74 -6.89
N ASN A 297 -1.44 7.55 -6.85
CA ASN A 297 -1.53 6.59 -7.95
C ASN A 297 -2.88 5.86 -7.97
N LEU A 298 -3.69 6.13 -9.00
CA LEU A 298 -4.99 5.49 -9.22
C LEU A 298 -4.95 4.39 -10.29
N PHE A 299 -3.81 4.15 -10.93
CA PHE A 299 -3.61 3.10 -11.94
C PHE A 299 -4.17 1.72 -11.54
N PRO A 300 -4.03 1.25 -10.28
CA PRO A 300 -4.59 -0.04 -9.89
C PRO A 300 -6.10 -0.20 -10.15
N TYR A 301 -6.88 0.88 -10.13
CA TYR A 301 -8.31 0.84 -10.38
C TYR A 301 -8.61 0.65 -11.87
N TYR A 302 -7.90 1.39 -12.73
CA TYR A 302 -7.98 1.25 -14.17
C TYR A 302 -7.49 -0.13 -14.64
N GLU A 303 -6.41 -0.66 -14.05
CA GLU A 303 -5.96 -2.03 -14.31
C GLU A 303 -7.03 -3.07 -13.91
N ALA A 304 -7.75 -2.83 -12.81
CA ALA A 304 -8.78 -3.77 -12.34
C ALA A 304 -9.98 -3.84 -13.30
N VAL A 305 -10.41 -2.71 -13.87
CA VAL A 305 -11.52 -2.66 -14.83
C VAL A 305 -11.10 -2.97 -16.27
N GLY A 306 -9.81 -3.27 -16.51
CA GLY A 306 -9.30 -3.69 -17.82
C GLY A 306 -8.90 -2.55 -18.76
N GLU A 307 -8.70 -1.34 -18.22
CA GLU A 307 -8.40 -0.12 -18.99
C GLU A 307 -7.07 0.54 -18.56
N PRO A 308 -5.95 -0.20 -18.48
CA PRO A 308 -4.69 0.33 -17.93
C PRO A 308 -4.14 1.53 -18.73
N ASP A 309 -4.47 1.66 -20.01
CA ASP A 309 -4.00 2.74 -20.87
C ASP A 309 -4.80 4.05 -20.69
N ALA A 310 -5.97 4.00 -20.03
CA ALA A 310 -6.81 5.17 -19.78
C ALA A 310 -6.26 6.08 -18.66
N PHE A 311 -5.32 5.59 -17.85
CA PHE A 311 -4.73 6.37 -16.77
C PHE A 311 -3.21 6.29 -16.73
N THR A 312 -2.58 7.45 -16.91
CA THR A 312 -1.17 7.65 -16.56
C THR A 312 -1.09 8.51 -15.31
N PRO A 313 -0.34 8.10 -14.26
CA PRO A 313 -0.13 8.93 -13.08
C PRO A 313 0.41 10.30 -13.46
N HIS A 314 -0.28 11.35 -13.04
CA HIS A 314 0.09 12.73 -13.32
C HIS A 314 -0.27 13.63 -12.13
N LEU A 315 0.31 14.83 -12.12
CA LEU A 315 -0.09 15.88 -11.20
C LEU A 315 -1.21 16.71 -11.84
N GLY A 316 -2.27 17.03 -11.09
CA GLY A 316 -3.29 17.98 -11.50
C GLY A 316 -2.74 19.39 -11.67
N LYS A 317 -3.47 20.25 -12.38
CA LYS A 317 -3.00 21.58 -12.75
C LYS A 317 -2.69 22.44 -11.53
N ARG A 318 -3.58 22.47 -10.52
CA ARG A 318 -3.35 23.24 -9.30
C ARG A 318 -2.16 22.69 -8.55
N CYS A 319 -2.06 21.37 -8.43
CA CYS A 319 -0.93 20.73 -7.76
C CYS A 319 0.40 21.10 -8.44
N GLN A 320 0.46 21.14 -9.77
CA GLN A 320 1.66 21.56 -10.50
C GLN A 320 2.01 23.05 -10.31
N GLU A 321 1.01 23.92 -10.39
CA GLU A 321 1.20 25.37 -10.44
C GLU A 321 1.32 26.02 -9.06
N ILE A 322 0.68 25.45 -8.03
CA ILE A 322 0.54 26.04 -6.69
C ILE A 322 1.11 25.12 -5.62
N ASP A 323 0.58 23.90 -5.48
CA ASP A 323 0.85 23.08 -4.30
C ASP A 323 2.29 22.54 -4.30
N LEU A 324 2.82 22.11 -5.45
CA LEU A 324 4.21 21.63 -5.59
C LEU A 324 5.24 22.74 -5.31
N PRO A 325 5.19 23.94 -5.94
CA PRO A 325 6.09 25.04 -5.60
C PRO A 325 6.05 25.42 -4.11
N LYS A 326 4.84 25.45 -3.53
CA LYS A 326 4.65 25.69 -2.10
C LYS A 326 5.31 24.61 -1.24
N MET A 327 5.14 23.34 -1.58
CA MET A 327 5.73 22.24 -0.81
C MET A 327 7.26 22.21 -0.93
N ILE A 328 7.81 22.56 -2.10
CA ILE A 328 9.26 22.73 -2.28
C ILE A 328 9.83 23.80 -1.33
N SER A 329 9.11 24.92 -1.14
CA SER A 329 9.56 25.99 -0.25
C SER A 329 9.38 25.65 1.23
N LEU A 330 8.24 25.04 1.60
CA LEU A 330 7.91 24.73 2.99
C LEU A 330 8.66 23.51 3.54
N ARG A 331 9.00 22.53 2.69
CA ARG A 331 9.52 21.18 3.05
C ARG A 331 8.57 20.32 3.90
N ILE A 332 7.77 20.90 4.79
CA ILE A 332 6.76 20.20 5.59
C ILE A 332 5.49 21.04 5.64
N HIS A 333 4.34 20.42 5.38
CA HIS A 333 3.07 21.12 5.47
C HIS A 333 2.69 21.32 6.95
N PRO A 334 2.20 22.52 7.38
CA PRO A 334 1.80 22.79 8.76
C PRO A 334 0.78 21.79 9.34
N PHE A 335 -0.06 21.19 8.49
CA PHE A 335 -0.96 20.11 8.89
C PHE A 335 -0.22 18.95 9.56
N PHE A 336 0.93 18.52 9.01
CA PHE A 336 1.71 17.41 9.58
C PHE A 336 2.39 17.79 10.89
N ASN A 337 2.81 19.05 11.07
CA ASN A 337 3.39 19.54 12.33
C ASN A 337 2.39 19.44 13.50
N LYS A 338 1.10 19.67 13.26
CA LYS A 338 0.06 19.56 14.29
C LYS A 338 -0.04 18.16 14.92
N PHE A 339 0.35 17.10 14.19
CA PHE A 339 0.38 15.73 14.72
C PHE A 339 1.67 15.39 15.48
N GLY A 340 2.77 16.09 15.20
CA GLY A 340 4.02 15.97 15.95
C GLY A 340 3.97 16.66 17.33
N GLU A 341 3.25 17.78 17.43
CA GLU A 341 3.22 18.63 18.63
C GLU A 341 2.17 18.20 19.68
N LYS A 342 1.18 17.38 19.31
CA LYS A 342 0.09 16.97 20.22
C LYS A 342 0.00 15.45 20.36
N PRO A 343 0.75 14.82 21.28
CA PRO A 343 0.70 13.36 21.51
C PRO A 343 -0.66 12.82 21.96
N ASN A 344 -1.64 13.69 22.27
CA ASN A 344 -2.92 13.35 22.89
C ASN A 344 -4.17 13.49 22.00
N LEU A 345 -4.03 13.77 20.69
CA LEU A 345 -5.18 13.88 19.76
C LEU A 345 -6.03 12.60 19.62
N PHE A 346 -5.50 11.45 20.06
CA PHE A 346 -6.20 10.15 20.05
C PHE A 346 -6.34 9.55 21.44
N THR A 347 -6.48 10.39 22.47
CA THR A 347 -7.04 9.89 23.74
C THR A 347 -8.48 9.51 23.43
N PRO A 348 -8.92 8.27 23.67
CA PRO A 348 -10.35 7.99 23.71
C PRO A 348 -11.00 9.06 24.58
N LEU A 349 -12.18 9.53 24.21
CA LEU A 349 -13.04 10.25 25.15
C LEU A 349 -13.33 9.25 26.27
N GLU A 350 -12.46 9.19 27.26
CA GLU A 350 -12.76 8.55 28.53
C GLU A 350 -14.02 9.22 29.04
N ASN A 351 -15.02 8.39 29.33
CA ASN A 351 -16.27 8.75 29.96
C ASN A 351 -16.08 9.93 30.90
N LYS A 352 -16.44 11.13 30.44
CA LYS A 352 -16.83 12.18 31.36
C LYS A 352 -18.17 11.74 31.90
N GLU A 353 -18.13 11.00 33.00
CA GLU A 353 -19.27 10.83 33.89
C GLU A 353 -19.79 12.22 34.28
N ARG A 354 -20.85 12.67 33.60
CA ARG A 354 -22.11 13.19 34.17
C ARG A 354 -22.99 13.80 33.10
#